data_AF-A0A836I8S0-F1
#
_entry.id   AF-A0A836I8S0-F1
#
_cell.length_a   1.000
_cell.length_b   1.000
_cell.length_c   1.000
_cell.angle_alpha   90.00
_cell.angle_beta   90.00
_cell.angle_gamma   90.00
#
_symmetry.space_group_name_H-M   'P 1'
#
loop_
_entity.id
_entity.type
_entity.pdbx_description
1 polymer ?
#
loop_
_entity_poly.entity_id
_entity_poly.type
_entity_poly.pdbx_seq_one_letter_code
_entity_poly.pdbx_strand_id
1 'polypeptide(L)'
;MGAMSNMSVYGLMIIPIAAMVKGHNISLRSLMKLSFVMATVQLAQSTIAMAVPPGMMVAQVCVQGALLPLITVAFCFFILNDAKATKVMRLQDCGDGDAGAAVATMWCLCYTVLFRWFPWYHSMASRGFEAANLAAGAEAYLTLVTMLAMCRSFTTGKWAAAAAAAAWVLHVVGAITGAASGMPVAGTAVTAALMTAASATAFRAPAGWTRSKEE
;
A
#
# COMPACT_ATOMS: atom_id res chain seq x y z
N MET A 1 1.40 23.70 18.92
CA MET A 1 0.74 23.10 17.73
C MET A 1 1.64 22.10 17.00
N GLY A 2 2.93 22.38 16.77
CA GLY A 2 3.86 21.45 16.11
C GLY A 2 3.97 20.06 16.75
N ALA A 3 4.06 19.96 18.09
CA ALA A 3 4.13 18.66 18.79
C ALA A 3 2.87 17.79 18.56
N MET A 4 1.68 18.38 18.61
CA MET A 4 0.42 17.66 18.33
C MET A 4 0.37 17.20 16.87
N SER A 5 0.79 18.04 15.93
CA SER A 5 0.87 17.68 14.51
C SER A 5 1.84 16.54 14.25
N ASN A 6 3.02 16.56 14.88
CA ASN A 6 4.01 15.49 14.75
C ASN A 6 3.51 14.16 15.35
N MET A 7 2.78 14.22 16.47
CA MET A 7 2.10 13.04 17.02
C MET A 7 1.00 12.52 16.09
N SER A 8 0.24 13.39 15.42
CA SER A 8 -0.75 12.97 14.43
C SER A 8 -0.10 12.29 13.22
N VAL A 9 1.00 12.82 12.68
CA VAL A 9 1.74 12.20 11.58
C VAL A 9 2.29 10.85 11.99
N TYR A 10 2.91 10.75 13.17
CA TYR A 10 3.38 9.49 13.72
C TYR A 10 2.25 8.48 13.90
N GLY A 11 1.12 8.95 14.44
CA GLY A 11 -0.08 8.14 14.67
C GLY A 11 -0.73 7.63 13.39
N LEU A 12 -0.62 8.35 12.28
CA LEU A 12 -1.16 7.94 10.98
C LEU A 12 -0.18 7.06 10.19
N MET A 13 1.13 7.20 10.41
CA MET A 13 2.15 6.51 9.63
C MET A 13 2.71 5.27 10.33
N ILE A 14 3.07 5.37 11.61
CA ILE A 14 3.83 4.32 12.32
C ILE A 14 2.91 3.40 13.12
N ILE A 15 1.95 3.94 13.87
CA ILE A 15 1.04 3.14 14.70
C ILE A 15 0.30 2.07 13.89
N PRO A 16 -0.26 2.37 12.70
CA PRO A 16 -0.99 1.37 11.91
C PRO A 16 -0.07 0.24 11.43
N ILE A 17 1.16 0.55 11.03
CA ILE A 17 2.16 -0.46 10.64
C ILE A 17 2.53 -1.33 11.84
N ALA A 18 2.80 -0.72 13.00
CA ALA A 18 3.12 -1.46 14.22
C ALA A 18 1.95 -2.36 14.67
N ALA A 19 0.71 -1.85 14.58
CA ALA A 19 -0.50 -2.60 14.87
C ALA A 19 -0.66 -3.79 13.91
N MET A 20 -0.36 -3.63 12.62
CA MET A 20 -0.38 -4.72 11.64
C MET A 20 0.69 -5.77 11.92
N VAL A 21 1.93 -5.36 12.18
CA VAL A 21 3.03 -6.28 12.51
C VAL A 21 2.69 -7.10 13.75
N LYS A 22 2.19 -6.45 14.81
CA LYS A 22 1.82 -7.13 16.04
C LYS A 22 0.55 -7.96 15.90
N GLY A 23 -0.46 -7.44 15.20
CA GLY A 23 -1.78 -8.05 15.06
C GLY A 23 -1.80 -9.30 14.17
N HIS A 24 -0.85 -9.42 13.24
CA HIS A 24 -0.71 -10.58 12.35
C HIS A 24 0.56 -11.41 12.63
N ASN A 25 1.25 -11.14 13.75
CA ASN A 25 2.50 -11.79 14.14
C ASN A 25 3.56 -11.81 13.02
N ILE A 26 3.68 -10.71 12.27
CA ILE A 26 4.53 -10.63 11.08
C ILE A 26 6.01 -10.72 11.49
N SER A 27 6.69 -11.79 11.06
CA SER A 27 8.13 -11.94 11.24
C SER A 27 8.92 -11.12 10.22
N LEU A 28 9.32 -9.91 10.59
CA LEU A 28 10.11 -9.03 9.70
C LEU A 28 11.43 -9.68 9.25
N ARG A 29 12.02 -10.54 10.09
CA ARG A 29 13.28 -11.24 9.78
C ARG A 29 13.11 -12.23 8.63
N SER A 30 11.99 -12.95 8.55
CA SER A 30 11.76 -13.89 7.44
C SER A 30 11.52 -13.15 6.12
N LEU A 31 11.01 -11.93 6.18
CA LEU A 31 10.64 -11.09 5.03
C LEU A 31 11.76 -10.16 4.52
N MET A 32 13.01 -10.33 4.97
CA MET A 32 14.14 -9.48 4.53
C MET A 32 14.37 -9.52 3.01
N LYS A 33 14.15 -10.68 2.35
CA LYS A 33 14.27 -10.75 0.90
C LYS A 33 13.16 -9.96 0.20
N LEU A 34 11.94 -10.10 0.71
CA LEU A 34 10.78 -9.37 0.21
C LEU A 34 10.97 -7.85 0.35
N SER A 35 11.48 -7.39 1.50
CA SER A 35 11.74 -5.96 1.73
C SER A 35 12.76 -5.40 0.76
N PHE A 36 13.84 -6.13 0.47
CA PHE A 36 14.85 -5.69 -0.49
C PHE A 36 14.25 -5.54 -1.89
N VAL A 37 13.47 -6.54 -2.34
CA VAL A 37 12.83 -6.46 -3.66
C VAL A 37 11.80 -5.32 -3.71
N MET A 38 10.96 -5.17 -2.68
CA MET A 38 10.02 -4.05 -2.60
C MET A 38 10.73 -2.69 -2.64
N ALA A 39 11.83 -2.54 -1.91
CA ALA A 39 12.64 -1.33 -1.93
C ALA A 39 13.18 -1.03 -3.33
N THR A 40 13.69 -2.05 -4.05
CA THR A 40 14.16 -1.85 -5.44
C THR A 40 13.03 -1.45 -6.39
N VAL A 41 11.84 -2.04 -6.26
CA VAL A 41 10.67 -1.67 -7.07
C VAL A 41 10.25 -0.24 -6.79
N GLN A 42 10.16 0.15 -5.52
CA GLN A 42 9.74 1.50 -5.15
C GLN A 42 10.77 2.57 -5.53
N LEU A 43 12.08 2.26 -5.46
CA LEU A 43 13.13 3.12 -5.99
C LEU A 43 13.02 3.27 -7.51
N ALA A 44 12.77 2.19 -8.24
CA ALA A 44 12.54 2.24 -9.69
C ALA A 44 11.30 3.10 -10.03
N GLN A 45 10.20 2.92 -9.31
CA GLN A 45 9.00 3.75 -9.45
C GLN A 45 9.28 5.23 -9.17
N SER A 46 10.09 5.53 -8.14
CA SER A 46 10.52 6.89 -7.82
C SER A 46 11.37 7.50 -8.94
N THR A 47 12.31 6.75 -9.53
CA THR A 47 13.09 7.24 -10.68
C THR A 47 12.21 7.50 -11.90
N ILE A 48 11.22 6.64 -12.17
CA ILE A 48 10.26 6.85 -13.27
C ILE A 48 9.42 8.11 -13.02
N ALA A 49 8.92 8.29 -11.80
CA ALA A 49 8.19 9.49 -11.39
C ALA A 49 8.99 10.78 -11.61
N MET A 50 10.26 10.77 -11.22
CA MET A 50 11.17 11.92 -11.34
C MET A 50 11.57 12.23 -12.79
N ALA A 51 11.50 11.25 -13.69
CA ALA A 51 11.79 11.44 -15.10
C ALA A 51 10.68 12.21 -15.85
N VAL A 52 9.47 12.30 -15.27
CA VAL A 52 8.34 13.00 -15.89
C VAL A 52 8.45 14.50 -15.60
N PRO A 53 8.48 15.38 -16.63
CA PRO A 53 8.53 16.81 -16.41
C PRO A 53 7.29 17.32 -15.65
N PRO A 54 7.44 18.28 -14.72
CA PRO A 54 6.32 18.81 -13.93
C PRO A 54 5.31 19.60 -14.78
N GLY A 55 5.73 20.13 -15.93
CA GLY A 55 4.86 20.88 -16.85
C GLY A 55 3.89 20.02 -17.68
N MET A 56 4.02 18.69 -17.64
CA MET A 56 3.20 17.77 -18.44
C MET A 56 2.14 17.09 -17.58
N MET A 57 1.06 17.81 -17.24
CA MET A 57 0.00 17.30 -16.35
C MET A 57 -0.59 15.97 -16.80
N VAL A 58 -0.81 15.78 -18.11
CA VAL A 58 -1.31 14.51 -18.67
C VAL A 58 -0.32 13.37 -18.43
N ALA A 59 0.98 13.61 -18.66
CA ALA A 59 2.01 12.60 -18.42
C ALA A 59 2.13 12.26 -16.92
N GLN A 60 1.99 13.26 -16.04
CA GLN A 60 1.96 13.05 -14.59
C GLN A 60 0.76 12.16 -14.18
N VAL A 61 -0.43 12.44 -14.69
CA VAL A 61 -1.62 11.61 -14.41
C VAL A 61 -1.46 10.19 -14.96
N CYS A 62 -0.94 10.03 -16.19
CA CYS A 62 -0.71 8.71 -16.76
C CYS A 62 0.33 7.90 -15.97
N VAL A 63 1.43 8.53 -15.56
CA VAL A 63 2.50 7.84 -14.84
C VAL A 63 2.08 7.55 -13.39
N GLN A 64 1.73 8.58 -12.63
CA GLN A 64 1.36 8.46 -11.21
C GLN A 64 0.04 7.70 -11.01
N GLY A 65 -0.89 7.85 -11.94
CA GLY A 65 -2.25 7.32 -11.82
C GLY A 65 -2.49 5.99 -12.49
N ALA A 66 -1.71 5.61 -13.51
CA ALA A 66 -1.90 4.36 -14.23
C ALA A 66 -0.65 3.47 -14.21
N LEU A 67 0.51 3.98 -14.64
CA LEU A 67 1.71 3.17 -14.82
C LEU A 67 2.30 2.68 -13.49
N LEU A 68 2.56 3.58 -12.54
CA LEU A 68 3.13 3.19 -11.24
C LEU A 68 2.19 2.26 -10.46
N PRO A 69 0.87 2.55 -10.38
CA PRO A 69 -0.07 1.60 -9.79
C PRO A 69 -0.12 0.25 -10.51
N LEU A 70 -0.01 0.21 -11.83
CA LEU A 70 0.06 -1.05 -12.59
C LEU A 70 1.26 -1.89 -12.16
N ILE A 71 2.44 -1.27 -12.01
CA ILE A 71 3.66 -1.95 -11.53
C ILE A 71 3.42 -2.51 -10.13
N THR A 72 2.84 -1.73 -9.22
CA THR A 72 2.52 -2.17 -7.84
C THR A 72 1.54 -3.34 -7.83
N VAL A 73 0.45 -3.22 -8.60
CA VAL A 73 -0.60 -4.25 -8.73
C VAL A 73 -0.01 -5.54 -9.28
N ALA A 74 0.73 -5.46 -10.40
CA ALA A 74 1.35 -6.61 -11.04
C ALA A 74 2.35 -7.30 -10.10
N PHE A 75 3.17 -6.52 -9.39
CA PHE A 75 4.13 -7.03 -8.41
C PHE A 75 3.42 -7.76 -7.25
N CYS A 76 2.42 -7.12 -6.63
CA CYS A 76 1.70 -7.71 -5.50
C CYS A 76 0.92 -8.95 -5.94
N PHE A 77 0.28 -8.90 -7.12
CA PHE A 77 -0.42 -10.04 -7.69
C PHE A 77 0.51 -11.22 -7.94
N PHE A 78 1.67 -10.98 -8.55
CA PHE A 78 2.69 -12.01 -8.81
C PHE A 78 3.19 -12.64 -7.52
N ILE A 79 3.60 -11.83 -6.54
CA ILE A 79 4.15 -12.33 -5.28
C ILE A 79 3.14 -13.16 -4.47
N LEU A 80 1.85 -12.83 -4.55
CA LEU A 80 0.81 -13.52 -3.79
C LEU A 80 0.26 -14.77 -4.50
N ASN A 81 0.35 -14.86 -5.84
CA ASN A 81 -0.25 -15.95 -6.61
C ASN A 81 0.78 -16.92 -7.21
N ASP A 82 2.04 -16.54 -7.36
CA ASP A 82 3.10 -17.44 -7.86
C ASP A 82 3.70 -18.25 -6.70
N ALA A 83 3.46 -19.56 -6.69
CA ALA A 83 3.90 -20.44 -5.59
C ALA A 83 5.43 -20.42 -5.38
N LYS A 84 6.21 -20.23 -6.44
CA LYS A 84 7.68 -20.14 -6.35
C LYS A 84 8.08 -18.82 -5.71
N ALA A 85 7.47 -17.71 -6.09
CA ALA A 85 7.68 -16.40 -5.47
C ALA A 85 7.30 -16.43 -3.99
N THR A 86 6.12 -16.94 -3.63
CA THR A 86 5.66 -17.07 -2.25
C THR A 86 6.66 -17.85 -1.39
N LYS A 87 7.18 -18.97 -1.92
CA LYS A 87 8.19 -19.80 -1.24
C LYS A 87 9.54 -19.09 -1.11
N VAL A 88 10.04 -18.48 -2.18
CA VAL A 88 11.34 -17.76 -2.19
C VAL A 88 11.32 -16.56 -1.24
N MET A 89 10.19 -15.85 -1.18
CA MET A 89 9.97 -14.69 -0.33
C MET A 89 9.57 -15.05 1.11
N ARG A 90 9.45 -16.36 1.43
CA ARG A 90 9.07 -16.87 2.75
C ARG A 90 7.74 -16.31 3.28
N LEU A 91 6.80 -16.06 2.37
CA LEU A 91 5.44 -15.61 2.73
C LEU A 91 4.60 -16.73 3.36
N GLN A 92 5.01 -17.98 3.25
CA GLN A 92 4.38 -19.09 3.98
C GLN A 92 4.77 -19.11 5.46
N ASP A 93 5.93 -18.51 5.79
CA ASP A 93 6.48 -18.45 7.15
C ASP A 93 6.16 -17.09 7.83
N CYS A 94 5.22 -16.31 7.28
CA CYS A 94 4.88 -14.99 7.81
C CYS A 94 3.69 -15.04 8.78
N GLY A 95 3.99 -15.21 10.07
CA GLY A 95 3.03 -15.04 11.15
C GLY A 95 1.79 -15.93 11.04
N ASP A 96 0.61 -15.33 11.18
CA ASP A 96 -0.68 -16.03 11.25
C ASP A 96 -1.22 -16.53 9.90
N GLY A 97 -0.39 -16.56 8.85
CA GLY A 97 -0.79 -17.04 7.51
C GLY A 97 -1.53 -16.01 6.63
N ASP A 98 -1.66 -14.75 7.08
CA ASP A 98 -2.20 -13.66 6.24
C ASP A 98 -1.07 -13.04 5.39
N ALA A 99 -0.72 -13.73 4.31
CA ALA A 99 0.30 -13.27 3.35
C ALA A 99 -0.07 -11.91 2.72
N GLY A 100 -1.37 -11.62 2.54
CA GLY A 100 -1.84 -10.35 2.01
C GLY A 100 -1.53 -9.18 2.96
N ALA A 101 -1.81 -9.35 4.25
CA ALA A 101 -1.43 -8.38 5.28
C ALA A 101 0.09 -8.21 5.38
N ALA A 102 0.87 -9.29 5.28
CA ALA A 102 2.33 -9.22 5.30
C ALA A 102 2.89 -8.42 4.13
N VAL A 103 2.43 -8.68 2.90
CA VAL A 103 2.86 -7.94 1.70
C VAL A 103 2.47 -6.46 1.80
N ALA A 104 1.22 -6.15 2.18
CA ALA A 104 0.76 -4.77 2.33
C ALA A 104 1.57 -4.00 3.39
N THR A 105 1.79 -4.63 4.55
CA THR A 105 2.53 -4.02 5.66
C THR A 105 3.98 -3.78 5.27
N MET A 106 4.64 -4.76 4.65
CA MET A 106 6.03 -4.62 4.20
C MET A 106 6.18 -3.56 3.12
N TRP A 107 5.23 -3.46 2.19
CA TRP A 107 5.24 -2.44 1.15
C TRP A 107 5.18 -1.03 1.75
N CYS A 108 4.23 -0.80 2.66
CA CYS A 108 4.06 0.49 3.34
C CYS A 108 5.20 0.81 4.30
N LEU A 109 5.78 -0.20 4.96
CA LEU A 109 6.96 -0.03 5.80
C LEU A 109 8.17 0.41 4.97
N CYS A 110 8.45 -0.27 3.85
CA CYS A 110 9.54 0.12 2.95
C CYS A 110 9.35 1.55 2.44
N TYR A 111 8.13 1.89 2.01
CA TYR A 111 7.83 3.22 1.50
C TYR A 111 8.02 4.30 2.56
N THR A 112 7.56 4.03 3.79
CA THR A 112 7.74 4.91 4.94
C THR A 112 9.22 5.15 5.23
N VAL A 113 10.03 4.09 5.31
CA VAL A 113 11.45 4.19 5.61
C VAL A 113 12.20 4.94 4.52
N LEU A 114 11.94 4.63 3.24
CA LEU A 114 12.66 5.21 2.11
C LEU A 114 12.30 6.67 1.85
N PHE A 115 11.00 7.02 1.89
CA PHE A 115 10.53 8.29 1.35
C PHE A 115 9.93 9.24 2.39
N ARG A 116 9.61 8.77 3.60
CA ARG A 116 8.90 9.59 4.60
C ARG A 116 9.65 9.77 5.92
N TRP A 117 10.54 8.85 6.25
CA TRP A 117 11.30 8.90 7.50
C TRP A 117 12.18 10.16 7.60
N PHE A 118 13.00 10.43 6.57
CA PHE A 118 13.90 11.58 6.57
C PHE A 118 13.16 12.93 6.46
N PRO A 119 12.18 13.13 5.55
CA PRO A 119 11.41 14.38 5.51
C PRO A 119 10.65 14.66 6.81
N TRP A 120 10.05 13.63 7.42
CA TRP A 120 9.36 13.77 8.70
C TRP A 120 10.33 14.11 9.84
N TYR A 121 11.49 13.45 9.90
CA TYR A 121 12.53 13.77 10.89
C TYR A 121 13.03 15.21 10.74
N HIS A 122 13.24 15.67 9.50
CA HIS A 122 13.64 17.04 9.22
C HIS A 122 12.57 18.04 9.67
N SER A 123 11.28 17.75 9.41
CA SER A 123 10.18 18.60 9.87
C SER A 123 10.02 18.62 11.39
N MET A 124 10.32 17.50 12.09
CA MET A 124 10.32 17.51 13.56
C MET A 124 11.34 18.48 14.17
N ALA A 125 12.42 18.78 13.46
CA ALA A 125 13.39 19.78 13.87
C ALA A 125 12.88 21.23 13.69
N SER A 126 11.87 21.45 12.83
CA SER A 126 11.24 22.75 12.64
C SER A 126 10.11 22.96 13.67
N ARG A 127 10.01 24.16 14.25
CA ARG A 127 9.00 24.47 15.29
C ARG A 127 7.59 24.76 14.73
N GLY A 128 7.41 24.65 13.41
CA GLY A 128 6.20 25.05 12.68
C GLY A 128 5.16 23.93 12.53
N PHE A 129 3.90 24.31 12.31
CA PHE A 129 2.88 23.41 11.78
C PHE A 129 2.98 23.38 10.26
N GLU A 130 3.12 22.19 9.67
CA GLU A 130 3.15 22.01 8.22
C GLU A 130 2.00 21.09 7.79
N ALA A 131 0.96 21.66 7.19
CA ALA A 131 -0.20 20.92 6.71
C ALA A 131 0.18 19.81 5.69
N ALA A 132 1.25 20.02 4.93
CA ALA A 132 1.79 19.05 3.99
C ALA A 132 2.21 17.73 4.69
N ASN A 133 2.74 17.79 5.91
CA ASN A 133 3.15 16.58 6.63
C ASN A 133 1.96 15.82 7.20
N LEU A 134 0.92 16.53 7.64
CA LEU A 134 -0.33 15.89 8.06
C LEU A 134 -1.02 15.20 6.88
N ALA A 135 -1.05 15.85 5.71
CA ALA A 135 -1.53 15.26 4.46
C ALA A 135 -0.72 14.01 4.08
N ALA A 136 0.61 14.07 4.13
CA ALA A 136 1.48 12.91 3.87
C ALA A 136 1.23 11.76 4.87
N GLY A 137 0.98 12.07 6.14
CA GLY A 137 0.56 11.10 7.16
C GLY A 137 -0.78 10.43 6.81
N ALA A 138 -1.79 11.21 6.43
CA ALA A 138 -3.09 10.69 6.02
C ALA A 138 -2.98 9.80 4.76
N GLU A 139 -2.19 10.22 3.76
CA GLU A 139 -1.90 9.40 2.58
C GLU A 139 -1.18 8.10 2.95
N ALA A 140 -0.35 8.08 4.00
CA ALA A 140 0.30 6.86 4.49
C ALA A 140 -0.72 5.83 4.94
N TYR A 141 -1.65 6.30 5.76
CA TYR A 141 -2.73 5.50 6.29
C TYR A 141 -3.64 4.98 5.17
N LEU A 142 -4.07 5.88 4.27
CA LEU A 142 -4.93 5.51 3.13
C LEU A 142 -4.23 4.52 2.19
N THR A 143 -2.93 4.69 1.97
CA THR A 143 -2.13 3.74 1.17
C THR A 143 -2.08 2.37 1.85
N LEU A 144 -1.87 2.32 3.16
CA LEU A 144 -1.89 1.04 3.90
C LEU A 144 -3.25 0.35 3.78
N VAL A 145 -4.35 1.08 3.98
CA VAL A 145 -5.71 0.55 3.83
C VAL A 145 -5.93 0.02 2.40
N THR A 146 -5.53 0.79 1.39
CA THR A 146 -5.65 0.41 -0.02
C THR A 146 -4.85 -0.86 -0.32
N MET A 147 -3.58 -0.91 0.08
CA MET A 147 -2.70 -2.05 -0.14
C MET A 147 -3.23 -3.30 0.55
N LEU A 148 -3.78 -3.17 1.75
CA LEU A 148 -4.31 -4.26 2.53
C LEU A 148 -5.58 -4.83 1.90
N ALA A 149 -6.54 -3.97 1.50
CA ALA A 149 -7.73 -4.38 0.77
C ALA A 149 -7.36 -5.06 -0.57
N MET A 150 -6.40 -4.50 -1.30
CA MET A 150 -5.90 -5.03 -2.56
C MET A 150 -5.26 -6.42 -2.38
N CYS A 151 -4.26 -6.52 -1.51
CA CYS A 151 -3.49 -7.76 -1.32
C CYS A 151 -4.38 -8.89 -0.81
N ARG A 152 -5.31 -8.61 0.12
CA ARG A 152 -6.29 -9.62 0.55
C ARG A 152 -7.22 -10.04 -0.59
N SER A 153 -7.66 -9.11 -1.45
CA SER A 153 -8.48 -9.45 -2.62
C SER A 153 -7.75 -10.40 -3.57
N PHE A 154 -6.42 -10.28 -3.70
CA PHE A 154 -5.62 -11.18 -4.55
C PHE A 154 -5.48 -12.58 -3.98
N THR A 155 -5.62 -12.76 -2.67
CA THR A 155 -5.57 -14.08 -2.02
C THR A 155 -6.88 -14.86 -2.08
N THR A 156 -7.95 -14.29 -2.67
CA THR A 156 -9.29 -14.93 -2.71
C THR A 156 -9.46 -16.02 -3.78
N GLY A 157 -8.38 -16.35 -4.52
CA GLY A 157 -8.31 -17.47 -5.46
C GLY A 157 -9.16 -17.28 -6.72
N LYS A 158 -10.48 -17.45 -6.61
CA LYS A 158 -11.42 -17.44 -7.76
C LYS A 158 -11.44 -16.11 -8.52
N TRP A 159 -11.23 -15.01 -7.82
CA TRP A 159 -11.37 -13.66 -8.38
C TRP A 159 -10.05 -12.89 -8.43
N ALA A 160 -8.91 -13.53 -8.19
CA ALA A 160 -7.63 -12.84 -8.02
C ALA A 160 -7.25 -11.98 -9.24
N ALA A 161 -7.40 -12.50 -10.46
CA ALA A 161 -7.10 -11.77 -11.68
C ALA A 161 -8.08 -10.60 -11.93
N ALA A 162 -9.37 -10.81 -11.66
CA ALA A 162 -10.38 -9.76 -11.75
C ALA A 162 -10.15 -8.65 -10.71
N ALA A 163 -9.73 -9.04 -9.49
CA ALA A 163 -9.36 -8.12 -8.43
C ALA A 163 -8.12 -7.30 -8.81
N ALA A 164 -7.12 -7.90 -9.48
CA ALA A 164 -5.95 -7.17 -9.96
C ALA A 164 -6.32 -6.13 -11.03
N ALA A 165 -7.15 -6.51 -12.00
CA ALA A 165 -7.65 -5.57 -13.01
C ALA A 165 -8.47 -4.43 -12.37
N ALA A 166 -9.39 -4.77 -11.45
CA ALA A 166 -10.19 -3.79 -10.72
C ALA A 166 -9.30 -2.85 -9.87
N ALA A 167 -8.28 -3.37 -9.20
CA ALA A 167 -7.36 -2.58 -8.40
C ALA A 167 -6.66 -1.51 -9.25
N TRP A 168 -6.16 -1.90 -10.43
CA TRP A 168 -5.55 -0.95 -11.35
C TRP A 168 -6.54 0.13 -11.81
N VAL A 169 -7.76 -0.25 -12.21
CA VAL A 169 -8.80 0.71 -12.62
C VAL A 169 -9.16 1.68 -11.50
N LEU A 170 -9.27 1.20 -10.25
CA LEU A 170 -9.60 2.02 -9.10
C LEU A 170 -8.49 3.01 -8.72
N HIS A 171 -7.22 2.66 -8.98
CA HIS A 171 -6.12 3.61 -8.90
C HIS A 171 -6.21 4.71 -9.97
N VAL A 172 -6.58 4.36 -11.21
CA VAL A 172 -6.80 5.34 -12.29
C VAL A 172 -7.93 6.30 -11.93
N VAL A 173 -9.06 5.79 -11.43
CA VAL A 173 -10.21 6.62 -10.99
C VAL A 173 -9.81 7.60 -9.88
N GLY A 174 -9.08 7.13 -8.87
CA GLY A 174 -8.61 8.01 -7.80
C GLY A 174 -7.62 9.05 -8.31
N ALA A 175 -6.72 8.70 -9.22
CA ALA A 175 -5.79 9.66 -9.81
C ALA A 175 -6.51 10.76 -10.61
N ILE A 176 -7.51 10.39 -11.41
CA ILE A 176 -8.37 11.36 -12.12
C ILE A 176 -9.09 12.26 -11.11
N THR A 177 -9.60 11.69 -10.02
CA THR A 177 -10.31 12.47 -8.98
C THR A 177 -9.37 13.43 -8.25
N GLY A 178 -8.15 12.99 -7.93
CA GLY A 178 -7.11 13.85 -7.34
C GLY A 178 -6.73 15.00 -8.27
N ALA A 179 -6.57 14.72 -9.57
CA ALA A 179 -6.28 15.74 -10.58
C ALA A 179 -7.44 16.73 -10.75
N ALA A 180 -8.68 16.23 -10.85
CA ALA A 180 -9.87 17.06 -11.04
C ALA A 180 -10.18 17.96 -9.83
N SER A 181 -9.88 17.48 -8.62
CA SER A 181 -10.08 18.24 -7.37
C SER A 181 -8.90 19.16 -7.01
N GLY A 182 -7.75 19.02 -7.68
CA GLY A 182 -6.51 19.69 -7.29
C GLY A 182 -5.94 19.19 -5.95
N MET A 183 -6.45 18.08 -5.41
CA MET A 183 -6.08 17.54 -4.10
C MET A 183 -5.65 16.06 -4.22
N PRO A 184 -4.34 15.75 -4.21
CA PRO A 184 -3.85 14.37 -4.29
C PRO A 184 -4.44 13.45 -3.21
N VAL A 185 -4.56 13.95 -1.97
CA VAL A 185 -5.16 13.24 -0.83
C VAL A 185 -6.58 12.77 -1.15
N ALA A 186 -7.40 13.60 -1.82
CA ALA A 186 -8.77 13.24 -2.17
C ALA A 186 -8.79 12.04 -3.14
N GLY A 187 -7.88 12.01 -4.10
CA GLY A 187 -7.68 10.87 -4.99
C GLY A 187 -7.33 9.58 -4.23
N THR A 188 -6.37 9.66 -3.30
CA THR A 188 -5.99 8.50 -2.47
C THR A 188 -7.13 8.02 -1.57
N ALA A 189 -7.95 8.93 -1.03
CA ALA A 189 -9.10 8.60 -0.22
C ALA A 189 -10.18 7.88 -1.03
N VAL A 190 -10.44 8.34 -2.26
CA VAL A 190 -11.39 7.68 -3.18
C VAL A 190 -10.89 6.29 -3.56
N THR A 191 -9.61 6.13 -3.91
CA THR A 191 -9.06 4.79 -4.18
C THR A 191 -9.20 3.88 -2.97
N ALA A 192 -8.85 4.35 -1.77
CA ALA A 192 -8.95 3.56 -0.55
C ALA A 192 -10.41 3.13 -0.26
N ALA A 193 -11.36 4.05 -0.40
CA ALA A 193 -12.78 3.77 -0.21
C ALA A 193 -13.30 2.75 -1.22
N LEU A 194 -13.02 2.94 -2.51
CA LEU A 194 -13.46 2.04 -3.58
C LEU A 194 -12.82 0.65 -3.46
N MET A 195 -11.53 0.58 -3.15
CA MET A 195 -10.83 -0.69 -2.95
C MET A 195 -11.35 -1.45 -1.74
N THR A 196 -11.61 -0.74 -0.64
CA THR A 196 -12.21 -1.35 0.56
C THR A 196 -13.61 -1.88 0.24
N ALA A 197 -14.44 -1.09 -0.43
CA ALA A 197 -15.78 -1.50 -0.85
C ALA A 197 -15.74 -2.72 -1.79
N ALA A 198 -14.88 -2.70 -2.80
CA ALA A 198 -14.71 -3.81 -3.73
C ALA A 198 -14.22 -5.09 -3.04
N SER A 199 -13.26 -4.98 -2.11
CA SER A 199 -12.77 -6.11 -1.33
C SER A 199 -13.86 -6.70 -0.42
N ALA A 200 -14.72 -5.87 0.14
CA ALA A 200 -15.79 -6.29 1.05
C ALA A 200 -17.00 -6.91 0.33
N THR A 201 -17.26 -6.53 -0.92
CA THR A 201 -18.47 -6.89 -1.66
C THR A 201 -18.21 -7.83 -2.83
N ALA A 202 -17.32 -7.44 -3.76
CA ALA A 202 -17.09 -8.15 -5.01
C ALA A 202 -16.05 -9.28 -4.86
N PHE A 203 -15.07 -9.10 -3.98
CA PHE A 203 -13.95 -10.03 -3.81
C PHE A 203 -13.91 -10.68 -2.43
N ARG A 204 -15.05 -10.76 -1.75
CA ARG A 204 -15.14 -11.37 -0.43
C ARG A 204 -14.80 -12.86 -0.52
N ALA A 205 -13.90 -13.34 0.36
CA ALA A 205 -13.70 -14.77 0.54
C ALA A 205 -15.03 -15.40 1.02
N PRO A 206 -15.43 -16.58 0.50
CA PRO A 206 -16.66 -17.24 0.92
C PRO A 206 -16.65 -17.48 2.44
N ALA A 207 -17.78 -17.23 3.10
CA ALA A 207 -17.92 -17.26 4.57
C ALA A 207 -17.83 -18.67 5.20
N GLY A 208 -17.24 -19.65 4.52
CA GLY A 208 -17.24 -21.05 4.92
C GLY A 208 -15.95 -21.76 4.58
N TRP A 209 -14.95 -21.63 5.46
CA TRP A 209 -14.01 -22.71 5.73
C TRP A 209 -13.76 -22.82 7.23
N THR A 210 -14.85 -22.77 8.02
CA THR A 210 -14.83 -23.41 9.34
C THR A 210 -14.74 -24.91 9.10
N ARG A 211 -13.56 -25.47 9.37
CA ARG A 211 -13.27 -26.89 9.69
C ARG A 211 -14.41 -27.86 9.36
N SER A 212 -14.28 -28.51 8.22
CA SER A 212 -14.89 -29.81 7.96
C SER A 212 -13.75 -30.72 7.50
N LYS A 213 -13.60 -31.86 8.19
CA LYS A 213 -12.50 -32.85 8.18
C LYS A 213 -11.34 -32.46 9.09
N GLU A 214 -11.00 -33.19 10.14
CA GLU A 214 -11.01 -34.64 10.44
C GLU A 214 -11.57 -34.84 11.87
N GLU A 215 -12.47 -35.77 12.24
CA GLU A 215 -12.51 -37.24 12.03
C GLU A 215 -11.21 -37.97 12.32
#